data_AF-A0A1R1I0X6-F1
#
_entry.id   AF-A0A1R1I0X6-F1
#
_cell.length_a   1.000
_cell.length_b   1.000
_cell.length_c   1.000
_cell.angle_alpha   90.00
_cell.angle_beta   90.00
_cell.angle_gamma   90.00
#
_symmetry.space_group_name_H-M   'P 1'
#
loop_
_entity.id
_entity.type
_entity.pdbx_description
1 polymer ?
#
loop_
_entity_poly.entity_id
_entity_poly.type
_entity_poly.pdbx_seq_one_letter_code
_entity_poly.pdbx_strand_id
1 'polypeptide(L)'
;MKENIHVRQIPGEKKRRWFHSREFDLIVWLEDDETPAGFELCYDKPRQQRSLRWLPQSGFSHTTVDDGEGRPLRHKGSPILQQEARVDVAGLHAAFAGESALLPREIADYVLRTLAQHPHYEMTPC
;
A
#
# COMPACT_ATOMS: atom_id res chain seq x y z
N MET A 1 -3.40 -13.23 0.91
CA MET A 1 -3.13 -12.42 2.15
C MET A 1 -3.95 -12.86 3.36
N LYS A 2 -3.49 -12.58 4.59
CA LYS A 2 -4.21 -12.84 5.87
C LYS A 2 -4.21 -11.60 6.76
N GLU A 3 -5.30 -11.36 7.48
CA GLU A 3 -5.40 -10.26 8.45
C GLU A 3 -4.62 -10.57 9.73
N ASN A 4 -3.89 -9.57 10.22
CA ASN A 4 -3.33 -9.55 11.56
C ASN A 4 -4.25 -8.72 12.47
N ILE A 5 -4.99 -9.40 13.34
CA ILE A 5 -5.98 -8.78 14.23
C ILE A 5 -5.36 -8.10 15.47
N HIS A 6 -4.11 -8.39 15.79
CA HIS A 6 -3.42 -7.86 16.98
C HIS A 6 -2.58 -6.62 16.66
N VAL A 7 -3.08 -5.77 15.75
CA VAL A 7 -2.41 -4.53 15.36
C VAL A 7 -2.60 -3.48 16.43
N ARG A 8 -1.50 -2.85 16.85
CA ARG A 8 -1.53 -1.70 17.77
C ARG A 8 -2.32 -0.54 17.14
N GLN A 9 -3.40 -0.16 17.80
CA GLN A 9 -4.11 1.08 17.51
C GLN A 9 -3.47 2.22 18.31
N ILE A 10 -3.34 3.40 17.70
CA ILE A 10 -2.78 4.58 18.36
C ILE A 10 -3.94 5.54 18.65
N PRO A 11 -4.17 5.95 19.91
CA PRO A 11 -5.20 6.92 20.25
C PRO A 11 -5.01 8.23 19.47
N GLY A 12 -6.06 8.71 18.83
CA GLY A 12 -6.04 9.91 17.99
C GLY A 12 -5.66 9.67 16.51
N GLU A 13 -5.26 8.46 16.15
CA GLU A 13 -5.10 8.05 14.74
C GLU A 13 -6.33 7.27 14.25
N LYS A 14 -6.55 7.28 12.93
CA LYS A 14 -7.56 6.43 12.27
C LYS A 14 -7.29 4.95 12.59
N LYS A 15 -8.37 4.17 12.73
CA LYS A 15 -8.29 2.71 12.95
C LYS A 15 -7.52 2.08 11.79
N ARG A 16 -6.64 1.12 12.10
CA ARG A 16 -5.82 0.42 11.10
C ARG A 16 -6.12 -1.07 11.07
N ARG A 17 -6.23 -1.61 9.86
CA ARG A 17 -6.19 -3.04 9.58
C ARG A 17 -4.89 -3.36 8.87
N TRP A 18 -4.25 -4.47 9.23
CA TRP A 18 -3.03 -4.93 8.60
C TRP A 18 -3.26 -6.31 8.02
N PHE A 19 -2.92 -6.47 6.75
CA PHE A 19 -2.94 -7.74 6.05
C PHE A 19 -1.52 -8.05 5.57
N HIS A 20 -1.11 -9.30 5.74
CA HIS A 20 0.22 -9.77 5.37
C HIS A 20 0.14 -11.00 4.47
N SER A 21 1.11 -11.11 3.58
CA SER A 21 1.45 -12.29 2.79
C SER A 21 2.96 -12.33 2.61
N ARG A 22 3.45 -13.39 1.96
CA ARG A 22 4.85 -13.52 1.61
C ARG A 22 5.35 -12.33 0.77
N GLU A 23 4.55 -11.90 -0.20
CA GLU A 23 4.93 -10.87 -1.16
C GLU A 23 4.52 -9.46 -0.72
N PHE A 24 3.42 -9.34 0.03
CA PHE A 24 2.80 -8.05 0.37
C PHE A 24 2.56 -7.84 1.86
N ASP A 25 2.74 -6.59 2.30
CA ASP A 25 2.09 -6.03 3.48
C ASP A 25 1.13 -4.92 3.04
N LEU A 26 -0.12 -5.01 3.47
CA LEU A 26 -1.12 -3.97 3.25
C LEU A 26 -1.60 -3.43 4.60
N ILE A 27 -1.36 -2.15 4.83
CA ILE A 27 -1.94 -1.41 5.96
C ILE A 27 -3.04 -0.53 5.40
N VAL A 28 -4.24 -0.62 5.96
CA VAL A 28 -5.40 0.19 5.56
C VAL A 28 -5.82 1.04 6.75
N TRP A 29 -5.91 2.34 6.55
CA TRP A 29 -6.56 3.25 7.49
C TRP A 29 -8.05 3.31 7.17
N LEU A 30 -8.89 3.26 8.21
CA LEU A 30 -10.33 3.31 8.09
C LEU A 30 -10.88 4.64 8.62
N GLU A 31 -11.97 5.09 8.02
CA GLU A 31 -12.87 6.08 8.59
C GLU A 31 -13.65 5.49 9.78
N ASP A 32 -14.39 6.35 10.49
CA ASP A 32 -15.21 5.95 11.64
C ASP A 32 -16.34 4.97 11.27
N ASP A 33 -16.76 4.97 10.01
CA ASP A 33 -17.76 4.04 9.44
C ASP A 33 -17.15 2.74 8.88
N GLU A 34 -15.88 2.48 9.21
CA GLU A 34 -15.09 1.33 8.72
C GLU A 34 -14.79 1.34 7.21
N THR A 35 -15.06 2.44 6.50
CA THR A 35 -14.69 2.56 5.09
C THR A 35 -13.18 2.83 4.93
N PRO A 36 -12.53 2.30 3.87
CA PRO A 36 -11.13 2.60 3.60
C PRO A 36 -10.87 4.09 3.32
N ALA A 37 -10.05 4.73 4.16
CA ALA A 37 -9.64 6.13 4.07
C ALA A 37 -8.31 6.32 3.33
N GLY A 38 -7.44 5.31 3.37
CA GLY A 38 -6.15 5.30 2.69
C GLY A 38 -5.42 4.00 2.94
N PHE A 39 -4.28 3.81 2.28
CA PHE A 39 -3.50 2.60 2.48
C PHE A 39 -2.01 2.77 2.21
N GLU A 40 -1.23 1.83 2.73
CA GLU A 40 0.16 1.60 2.38
C GLU A 40 0.33 0.15 1.96
N LEU A 41 0.82 -0.05 0.74
CA LEU A 41 1.12 -1.33 0.16
C LEU A 41 2.63 -1.49 0.03
N CYS A 42 3.19 -2.34 0.87
CA CYS A 42 4.59 -2.75 0.80
C CYS A 42 4.73 -4.03 -0.05
N TYR A 43 5.68 -4.03 -0.97
CA TYR A 43 5.91 -5.10 -1.95
C TYR A 43 7.42 -5.34 -2.19
N ASP A 44 7.76 -6.26 -3.10
CA ASP A 44 9.14 -6.65 -3.46
C ASP A 44 9.96 -7.27 -2.32
N LYS A 45 9.30 -7.97 -1.40
CA LYS A 45 9.96 -8.80 -0.39
C LYS A 45 10.53 -10.07 -1.03
N PRO A 46 11.75 -10.53 -0.70
CA PRO A 46 12.75 -9.98 0.23
C PRO A 46 13.85 -9.15 -0.47
N ARG A 47 13.66 -8.73 -1.73
CA ARG A 47 14.75 -8.17 -2.55
C ARG A 47 15.06 -6.73 -2.18
N GLN A 48 14.07 -5.85 -2.33
CA GLN A 48 14.20 -4.43 -2.06
C GLN A 48 12.80 -3.95 -1.70
N GLN A 49 12.48 -3.94 -0.41
CA GLN A 49 11.14 -3.61 0.03
C GLN A 49 10.79 -2.18 -0.41
N ARG A 50 9.70 -2.06 -1.14
CA ARG A 50 9.15 -0.78 -1.61
C ARG A 50 7.79 -0.59 -0.98
N SER A 51 7.41 0.65 -0.70
CA SER A 51 6.08 0.99 -0.23
C SER A 51 5.44 2.01 -1.15
N LEU A 52 4.23 1.70 -1.61
CA LEU A 52 3.35 2.63 -2.28
C LEU A 52 2.24 3.00 -1.31
N ARG A 53 2.21 4.26 -0.90
CA ARG A 53 1.17 4.81 -0.05
C ARG A 53 0.25 5.70 -0.87
N TRP A 54 -1.04 5.66 -0.54
CA TRP A 54 -2.03 6.61 -0.99
C TRP A 54 -2.79 7.18 0.20
N LEU A 55 -2.93 8.52 0.22
CA LEU A 55 -3.81 9.24 1.13
C LEU A 55 -4.61 10.28 0.33
N PRO A 56 -5.87 10.57 0.68
CA PRO A 56 -6.72 11.48 -0.09
C PRO A 56 -6.15 12.90 -0.22
N GLN A 57 -5.46 13.38 0.81
CA GLN A 57 -4.94 14.75 0.89
C GLN A 57 -3.57 14.91 0.20
N SER A 58 -2.75 13.85 0.15
CA SER A 58 -1.38 13.91 -0.37
C SER A 58 -1.18 13.13 -1.68
N GLY A 59 -2.17 12.34 -2.11
CA GLY A 59 -2.06 11.47 -3.26
C GLY A 59 -1.11 10.30 -3.05
N PHE A 60 -0.52 9.82 -4.16
CA PHE A 60 0.45 8.74 -4.15
C PHE A 60 1.83 9.20 -3.68
N SER A 61 2.46 8.40 -2.84
CA SER A 61 3.87 8.52 -2.48
C SER A 61 4.53 7.15 -2.54
N HIS A 62 5.66 7.07 -3.23
CA HIS A 62 6.44 5.84 -3.34
C HIS A 62 7.75 5.98 -2.55
N THR A 63 8.11 4.98 -1.75
CA THR A 63 9.33 5.01 -0.93
C THR A 63 10.03 3.66 -1.01
N THR A 64 11.35 3.68 -1.22
CA THR A 64 12.19 2.50 -1.04
C THR A 64 12.55 2.40 0.44
N VAL A 65 12.22 1.27 1.06
CA VAL A 65 12.59 0.97 2.44
C VAL A 65 14.02 0.41 2.38
N ASP A 66 14.99 1.24 2.78
CA ASP A 66 16.35 0.76 3.05
C ASP A 66 16.35 0.08 4.42
N ASP A 67 17.00 -1.07 4.53
CA ASP A 67 16.92 -2.02 5.66
C ASP A 67 17.70 -1.54 6.90
N GLY A 68 17.71 -0.22 7.14
CA GLY A 68 18.39 0.45 8.24
C GLY A 68 17.39 0.99 9.27
N GLU A 69 17.28 0.27 10.40
CA GLU A 69 16.41 0.52 11.56
C GLU A 69 14.91 0.15 11.36
N GLY A 70 14.55 -1.05 11.82
CA GLY A 70 13.19 -1.54 11.95
C GLY A 70 12.33 -0.71 12.90
N ARG A 71 11.78 0.40 12.40
CA ARG A 71 10.68 1.14 13.04
C ARG A 71 9.46 1.15 12.11
N PRO A 72 8.29 0.66 12.56
CA PRO A 72 7.05 1.02 11.91
C PRO A 72 6.87 2.53 12.13
N LEU A 73 6.59 3.30 11.07
CA LEU A 73 6.16 4.71 11.10
C LEU A 73 7.23 5.82 11.10
N ARG A 74 8.39 5.68 10.45
CA ARG A 74 9.15 6.87 10.02
C ARG A 74 9.01 7.14 8.53
N HIS A 75 8.10 8.05 8.22
CA HIS A 75 8.01 8.72 6.93
C HIS A 75 9.27 9.57 6.68
N LYS A 76 10.19 9.08 5.85
CA LYS A 76 10.95 9.98 4.98
C LYS A 76 10.14 10.14 3.71
N GLY A 77 9.06 10.90 3.81
CA GLY A 77 8.28 11.27 2.65
C GLY A 77 9.12 12.21 1.80
N SER A 78 9.79 11.69 0.78
CA SER A 78 10.19 12.54 -0.34
C SER A 78 8.91 12.88 -1.10
N PRO A 79 8.53 14.17 -1.19
CA PRO A 79 7.54 14.60 -2.17
C PRO A 79 8.08 14.16 -3.54
N ILE A 80 7.23 13.57 -4.38
CA ILE A 80 7.64 13.08 -5.70
C ILE A 80 8.10 14.27 -6.54
N LEU A 81 9.42 14.50 -6.52
CA LEU A 81 10.15 15.44 -7.36
C LEU A 81 11.63 15.01 -7.42
N GLN A 82 11.89 13.71 -7.59
CA GLN A 82 13.23 13.19 -7.88
C GLN A 82 13.13 11.90 -8.70
N GLN A 83 13.37 12.02 -10.01
CA GLN A 83 13.67 11.00 -11.03
C GLN A 83 13.28 9.54 -10.71
N GLU A 84 12.00 9.22 -10.94
CA GLU A 84 11.51 8.12 -11.80
C GLU A 84 12.41 6.87 -11.91
N ALA A 85 12.57 6.11 -10.83
CA ALA A 85 12.60 4.66 -11.01
C ALA A 85 11.16 4.26 -11.36
N ARG A 86 10.85 4.06 -12.65
CA ARG A 86 9.52 3.67 -13.14
C ARG A 86 8.94 2.56 -12.26
N VAL A 87 7.92 2.88 -11.49
CA VAL A 87 7.15 1.88 -10.74
C VAL A 87 6.24 1.20 -11.74
N ASP A 88 6.39 -0.12 -11.89
CA ASP A 88 5.45 -0.93 -12.67
C ASP A 88 4.15 -1.10 -11.88
N VAL A 89 3.30 -0.06 -11.92
CA VAL A 89 2.03 -0.07 -11.18
C VAL A 89 1.04 -1.05 -11.78
N ALA A 90 1.11 -1.31 -13.08
CA ALA A 90 0.27 -2.32 -13.73
C ALA A 90 0.63 -3.74 -13.26
N GLY A 91 1.93 -4.05 -13.20
CA GLY A 91 2.43 -5.30 -12.61
C GLY A 91 2.06 -5.42 -11.13
N LEU A 92 2.22 -4.35 -10.35
CA LEU A 92 1.81 -4.30 -8.94
C LEU A 92 0.32 -4.55 -8.75
N HIS A 93 -0.52 -3.91 -9.59
CA HIS A 93 -1.97 -4.11 -9.58
C HIS A 93 -2.34 -5.57 -9.89
N ALA A 94 -1.76 -6.16 -10.93
CA ALA A 94 -2.02 -7.55 -11.31
C ALA A 94 -1.57 -8.55 -10.22
N ALA A 95 -0.38 -8.34 -9.65
CA ALA A 95 0.15 -9.17 -8.57
C ALA A 95 -0.71 -9.06 -7.30
N PHE A 96 -1.10 -7.84 -6.92
CA PHE A 96 -2.00 -7.61 -5.79
C PHE A 96 -3.37 -8.24 -6.01
N ALA A 97 -3.94 -8.15 -7.23
CA ALA A 97 -5.21 -8.79 -7.56
C ALA A 97 -5.19 -10.30 -7.27
N GLY A 98 -4.12 -10.99 -7.65
CA GLY A 98 -3.94 -12.42 -7.37
C GLY A 98 -3.86 -12.77 -5.87
N GLU A 99 -3.26 -11.89 -5.06
CA GLU A 99 -3.09 -12.09 -3.61
C GLU A 99 -4.28 -11.61 -2.76
N SER A 100 -5.14 -10.77 -3.33
CA SER A 100 -6.27 -10.13 -2.67
C SER A 100 -7.49 -11.05 -2.44
N ALA A 101 -7.46 -12.29 -2.92
CA ALA A 101 -8.61 -13.22 -2.90
C ALA A 101 -9.19 -13.52 -1.50
N LEU A 102 -8.39 -13.38 -0.44
CA LEU A 102 -8.79 -13.60 0.95
C LEU A 102 -9.01 -12.29 1.74
N LEU A 103 -8.88 -11.13 1.08
CA LEU A 103 -9.18 -9.84 1.69
C LEU A 103 -10.69 -9.58 1.69
N PRO A 104 -11.19 -8.75 2.63
CA PRO A 104 -12.52 -8.17 2.50
C PRO A 104 -12.67 -7.46 1.15
N ARG A 105 -13.81 -7.70 0.47
CA ARG A 105 -14.06 -7.21 -0.89
C ARG A 105 -13.91 -5.69 -0.99
N GLU A 106 -14.41 -4.96 0.00
CA GLU A 106 -14.33 -3.49 0.07
C GLU A 106 -12.88 -2.98 0.07
N ILE A 107 -11.96 -3.67 0.76
CA ILE A 107 -10.55 -3.31 0.84
C ILE A 107 -9.84 -3.65 -0.48
N ALA A 108 -10.08 -4.86 -1.01
CA ALA A 108 -9.50 -5.26 -2.29
C ALA A 108 -9.93 -4.33 -3.42
N ASP A 109 -11.25 -4.07 -3.54
CA ASP A 109 -11.82 -3.17 -4.55
C ASP A 109 -11.25 -1.76 -4.40
N TYR A 110 -11.12 -1.25 -3.17
CA TYR A 110 -10.57 0.07 -2.91
C TYR A 110 -9.11 0.21 -3.33
N VAL A 111 -8.26 -0.75 -2.96
CA VAL A 111 -6.83 -0.72 -3.31
C VAL A 111 -6.66 -0.85 -4.82
N LEU A 112 -7.35 -1.80 -5.47
CA LEU A 112 -7.26 -2.01 -6.92
C LEU A 112 -7.73 -0.77 -7.71
N ARG A 113 -8.90 -0.22 -7.36
CA ARG A 113 -9.43 1.00 -7.99
C ARG A 113 -8.51 2.19 -7.80
N THR A 114 -7.88 2.30 -6.64
CA THR A 114 -6.92 3.38 -6.38
C THR A 114 -5.66 3.17 -7.21
N LEU A 115 -5.04 1.99 -7.20
CA LEU A 115 -3.86 1.68 -8.02
C LEU A 115 -4.07 1.99 -9.51
N ALA A 116 -5.27 1.72 -10.04
CA ALA A 116 -5.65 2.05 -11.43
C ALA A 116 -5.73 3.56 -11.73
N GLN A 117 -5.80 4.42 -10.71
CA GLN A 117 -5.77 5.89 -10.84
C GLN A 117 -4.35 6.45 -10.77
N HIS A 118 -3.33 5.61 -10.56
CA HIS A 118 -1.96 6.08 -10.50
C HIS A 118 -1.53 6.69 -11.85
N PRO A 119 -0.85 7.86 -11.89
CA PRO A 119 -0.48 8.52 -13.15
C PRO A 119 0.37 7.67 -14.10
N HIS A 120 1.12 6.71 -13.54
CA HIS A 120 1.97 5.75 -14.27
C HIS A 120 1.33 4.37 -14.42
N TYR A 121 0.00 4.27 -14.30
CA TYR A 121 -0.72 3.05 -14.61
C TYR A 121 -0.79 2.90 -16.15
N GLU A 122 0.25 2.31 -16.72
CA GLU A 122 0.26 1.89 -18.12
C GLU A 122 -0.10 0.41 -18.17
N MET A 123 -1.34 0.08 -18.57
CA MET A 123 -1.65 -1.29 -18.99
C MET A 123 -0.82 -1.55 -20.23
N THR A 124 0.30 -2.26 -20.09
CA THR A 124 1.06 -2.77 -21.23
C THR A 124 0.10 -3.65 -22.06
N PRO A 125 -0.30 -3.25 -23.28
CA PRO A 125 -1.06 -4.13 -24.15
C PRO A 125 -0.16 -5.32 -24.50
N CYS A 126 -0.70 -6.52 -24.32
CA CYS A 126 -0.04 -7.78 -24.64
C CYS A 126 0.25 -7.91 -26.14
#